data_AF-B7FTQ6-F1
#
_entry.id   AF-B7FTQ6-F1
#
_cell.length_a   1.000
_cell.length_b   1.000
_cell.length_c   1.000
_cell.angle_alpha   90.00
_cell.angle_beta   90.00
_cell.angle_gamma   90.00
#
_symmetry.space_group_name_H-M   'P 1'
#
loop_
_entity.id
_entity.type
_entity.pdbx_description
1 polymer ?
#
loop_
_entity_poly.entity_id
_entity_poly.type
_entity_poly.pdbx_seq_one_letter_code
_entity_poly.pdbx_strand_id
1 'polypeptide(L)'
;MPMTTFVLPQRRLNCRECTHLILFSSWHLFITDDREICATAGAACWEEDGSGGPWRYGADAIASLSATNFSSFAVLDQFIDILLNRRAFASVERITIAGHSAGGQFVQRWSLLTRMWDDRFHGVVANPSSYAFLTPLRSIHGKWQLPSTRCNQYNQWEWGVAVGGNYTVPYVDGVLHRLDLSTLIHRFGKRSMYYMVGSQDVCTVPGNSKGWCSSHGLESTCMDRMQGRNRWERNSRYMDSLRLVGVGETHNRIVVPGVGHDHSLMFNSKQGIAAIYGSHVVAGAM
;
A
#
# COMPACT_ATOMS: atom_id res chain seq x y z
N MET A 1 6.20 35.68 6.44
CA MET A 1 7.50 35.08 6.79
C MET A 1 7.49 33.63 6.32
N PRO A 2 8.62 33.11 5.81
CA PRO A 2 8.63 32.14 4.72
C PRO A 2 8.26 30.71 5.14
N MET A 3 7.69 29.98 4.18
CA MET A 3 7.30 28.58 4.22
C MET A 3 8.51 27.69 4.56
N THR A 4 8.48 27.01 5.70
CA THR A 4 9.45 25.96 6.01
C THR A 4 9.09 24.71 5.22
N THR A 5 9.83 24.50 4.14
CA THR A 5 9.80 23.29 3.32
C THR A 5 10.29 22.12 4.18
N PHE A 6 9.65 20.95 4.08
CA PHE A 6 10.20 19.71 4.62
C PHE A 6 11.56 19.45 3.93
N VAL A 7 12.65 19.65 4.67
CA VAL A 7 14.01 19.41 4.18
C VAL A 7 14.40 17.99 4.57
N LEU A 8 14.23 17.04 3.63
CA LEU A 8 15.08 15.85 3.58
C LEU A 8 16.55 16.31 3.72
N PRO A 9 17.41 15.62 4.48
CA PRO A 9 18.79 16.07 4.70
C PRO A 9 19.41 16.49 3.38
N GLN A 10 19.93 17.74 3.31
CA GLN A 10 20.39 18.43 2.10
C GLN A 10 21.61 17.80 1.41
N ARG A 11 21.77 16.47 1.43
CA ARG A 11 22.39 15.81 0.28
C ARG A 11 21.32 15.83 -0.80
N ARG A 12 21.46 16.71 -1.79
CA ARG A 12 20.65 16.65 -3.01
C ARG A 12 20.69 15.19 -3.48
N LEU A 13 19.57 14.48 -3.36
CA LEU A 13 19.36 13.22 -4.06
C LEU A 13 19.43 13.60 -5.55
N ASN A 14 20.61 13.45 -6.11
CA ASN A 14 20.92 13.79 -7.48
C ASN A 14 21.63 12.57 -8.02
N CYS A 15 20.90 11.77 -8.80
CA CYS A 15 21.46 10.61 -9.46
C CYS A 15 21.15 10.71 -10.94
N ARG A 16 22.10 11.27 -11.68
CA ARG A 16 21.98 11.46 -13.13
C ARG A 16 22.16 10.17 -13.91
N GLU A 17 22.71 9.13 -13.31
CA GLU A 17 22.97 7.83 -13.95
C GLU A 17 22.09 6.70 -13.38
N CYS A 18 21.27 6.97 -12.37
CA CYS A 18 20.33 5.97 -11.85
C CYS A 18 19.23 5.75 -12.87
N THR A 19 19.12 4.52 -13.39
CA THR A 19 18.01 4.11 -14.26
C THR A 19 16.83 3.57 -13.46
N HIS A 20 17.08 3.07 -12.25
CA HIS A 20 16.11 2.41 -11.38
C HIS A 20 16.17 3.00 -9.97
N LEU A 21 15.04 3.42 -9.43
CA LEU A 21 14.88 3.86 -8.05
C LEU A 21 13.85 2.97 -7.33
N ILE A 22 14.14 2.60 -6.09
CA ILE A 22 13.27 1.72 -5.30
C ILE A 22 12.97 2.42 -3.97
N LEU A 23 11.68 2.57 -3.68
CA LEU A 23 11.17 3.04 -2.41
C LEU A 23 10.50 1.87 -1.69
N PHE A 24 11.10 1.40 -0.60
CA PHE A 24 10.49 0.39 0.25
C PHE A 24 9.60 1.03 1.30
N SER A 25 8.28 0.97 1.16
CA SER A 25 7.39 1.34 2.26
C SER A 25 7.58 0.31 3.38
N SER A 26 8.34 0.69 4.39
CA SER A 26 8.60 -0.13 5.57
C SER A 26 8.16 0.64 6.79
N TRP A 27 7.93 -0.12 7.86
CA TRP A 27 7.60 0.43 9.17
C TRP A 27 8.63 1.49 9.61
N HIS A 28 9.92 1.25 9.36
CA HIS A 28 11.03 2.17 9.67
C HIS A 28 11.05 3.48 8.84
N LEU A 29 10.31 3.55 7.74
CA LEU A 29 10.25 4.76 6.91
C LEU A 29 9.24 5.79 7.44
N PHE A 30 8.32 5.36 8.31
CA PHE A 30 7.22 6.17 8.83
C PHE A 30 7.12 6.15 10.36
N ILE A 31 7.65 5.11 11.01
CA ILE A 31 7.62 4.94 12.46
C ILE A 31 9.05 4.75 12.94
N THR A 32 9.44 5.58 13.90
CA THR A 32 10.53 5.28 14.82
C THR A 32 9.91 4.67 16.07
N ASP A 33 10.43 3.52 16.52
CA ASP A 33 10.05 2.91 17.80
C ASP A 33 10.41 3.80 19.01
N ASP A 34 11.35 4.73 18.81
CA ASP A 34 11.66 5.75 19.80
C ASP A 34 10.60 6.85 19.79
N ARG A 35 9.65 6.76 20.72
CA ARG A 35 8.79 7.88 21.14
C ARG A 35 9.62 9.14 21.46
N GLU A 36 10.88 8.99 21.85
CA GLU A 36 11.82 10.09 22.08
C GLU A 36 12.20 10.83 20.78
N ILE A 37 12.40 10.13 19.65
CA ILE A 37 12.68 10.77 18.35
C ILE A 37 11.43 11.50 17.84
N CYS A 38 10.25 10.93 18.06
CA CYS A 38 8.95 11.57 17.80
C CYS A 38 8.66 12.77 18.72
N ALA A 39 9.44 13.02 19.75
CA ALA A 39 9.26 14.14 20.67
C ALA A 39 10.32 15.24 20.51
N THR A 40 11.46 14.95 19.88
CA THR A 40 12.64 15.84 19.94
C THR A 40 13.21 16.28 18.59
N ALA A 41 12.88 15.62 17.48
CA ALA A 41 13.61 15.82 16.20
C ALA A 41 12.83 16.51 15.07
N GLY A 42 11.59 16.95 15.27
CA GLY A 42 10.76 17.52 14.19
C GLY A 42 10.41 16.51 13.07
N ALA A 43 10.52 15.21 13.38
CA ALA A 43 10.18 14.12 12.47
C ALA A 43 8.66 13.87 12.45
N ALA A 44 8.15 13.44 11.30
CA ALA A 44 6.77 13.00 11.15
C ALA A 44 6.56 11.64 11.82
N CYS A 45 5.51 11.49 12.63
CA CYS A 45 5.21 10.24 13.33
C CYS A 45 3.74 9.86 13.22
N TRP A 46 3.47 8.55 13.15
CA TRP A 46 2.13 7.96 13.14
C TRP A 46 2.04 6.90 14.24
N GLU A 47 0.96 6.94 15.02
CA GLU A 47 0.69 5.93 16.04
C GLU A 47 -0.20 4.82 15.49
N GLU A 48 0.13 3.60 15.90
CA GLU A 48 -0.60 2.37 15.57
C GLU A 48 -1.86 2.18 16.42
N ASP A 49 -1.93 2.79 17.61
CA ASP A 49 -2.95 2.58 18.65
C ASP A 49 -3.93 3.76 18.87
N GLY A 50 -3.76 4.89 18.18
CA GLY A 50 -4.72 6.00 18.10
C GLY A 50 -4.25 7.28 18.80
N SER A 51 -4.07 8.39 18.09
CA SER A 51 -5.14 9.40 17.87
C SER A 51 -5.04 10.11 16.50
N GLY A 52 -4.02 9.79 15.71
CA GLY A 52 -3.85 10.24 14.31
C GLY A 52 -4.19 9.19 13.26
N GLY A 53 -4.25 7.91 13.65
CA GLY A 53 -4.44 6.75 12.78
C GLY A 53 -3.12 6.20 12.21
N PRO A 54 -3.09 4.95 11.72
CA PRO A 54 -1.84 4.32 11.29
C PRO A 54 -1.44 4.74 9.87
N TRP A 55 -0.15 4.97 9.67
CA TRP A 55 0.46 5.37 8.39
C TRP A 55 0.04 4.47 7.22
N ARG A 56 -0.11 3.15 7.44
CA ARG A 56 -0.47 2.18 6.39
C ARG A 56 -1.84 2.45 5.72
N TYR A 57 -2.66 3.33 6.31
CA TYR A 57 -3.98 3.71 5.79
C TYR A 57 -4.09 5.18 5.38
N GLY A 58 -2.98 5.92 5.29
CA GLY A 58 -2.99 7.31 4.84
C GLY A 58 -3.37 8.32 5.92
N ALA A 59 -3.33 7.91 7.19
CA ALA A 59 -3.55 8.78 8.34
C ALA A 59 -2.62 10.00 8.36
N ASP A 60 -3.03 11.02 9.11
CA ASP A 60 -2.22 12.21 9.34
C ASP A 60 -1.18 11.96 10.45
N ALA A 61 -0.01 12.58 10.30
CA ALA A 61 1.01 12.58 11.34
C ALA A 61 0.49 13.25 12.62
N ILE A 62 1.01 12.81 13.77
CA ILE A 62 0.64 13.34 15.08
C ILE A 62 1.07 14.81 15.19
N ALA A 63 0.10 15.66 15.53
CA ALA A 63 0.21 17.12 15.49
C ALA A 63 1.24 17.74 16.44
N SER A 64 1.80 16.99 17.41
CA SER A 64 2.59 17.60 18.50
C SER A 64 3.92 18.21 18.06
N LEU A 65 4.36 18.02 16.81
CA LEU A 65 5.63 18.55 16.29
C LEU A 65 5.55 19.34 14.98
N SER A 66 4.42 19.37 14.28
CA SER A 66 4.26 20.15 13.03
C SER A 66 3.04 21.08 13.12
N ALA A 67 3.20 22.33 12.72
CA ALA A 67 2.11 23.32 12.66
C ALA A 67 0.99 22.94 11.67
N THR A 68 1.11 21.79 10.98
CA THR A 68 0.15 21.23 10.03
C THR A 68 0.15 19.71 10.12
N ASN A 69 -1.05 19.11 10.16
CA ASN A 69 -1.24 17.68 9.98
C ASN A 69 -1.08 17.34 8.50
N PHE A 70 -0.29 16.31 8.18
CA PHE A 70 -0.16 15.83 6.81
C PHE A 70 -0.20 14.30 6.75
N SER A 71 -0.81 13.80 5.69
CA SER A 71 -1.01 12.37 5.48
C SER A 71 0.29 11.67 5.09
N SER A 72 0.47 10.44 5.56
CA SER A 72 1.52 9.52 5.10
C SER A 72 1.45 9.26 3.58
N PHE A 73 0.25 9.28 2.98
CA PHE A 73 0.08 9.22 1.52
C PHE A 73 0.55 10.50 0.84
N ALA A 74 0.31 11.67 1.45
CA ALA A 74 0.81 12.94 0.94
C ALA A 74 2.35 13.02 0.98
N VAL A 75 2.99 12.38 1.98
CA VAL A 75 4.45 12.25 2.02
C VAL A 75 4.96 11.45 0.83
N LEU A 76 4.35 10.28 0.53
CA LEU A 76 4.75 9.51 -0.64
C LEU A 76 4.48 10.26 -1.94
N ASP A 77 3.37 10.99 -2.06
CA ASP A 77 3.09 11.83 -3.22
C ASP A 77 4.22 12.86 -3.46
N GLN A 78 4.72 13.51 -2.39
CA GLN A 78 5.85 14.45 -2.49
C GLN A 78 7.16 13.76 -2.87
N PHE A 79 7.46 12.58 -2.33
CA PHE A 79 8.63 11.82 -2.75
C PHE A 79 8.56 11.49 -4.23
N ILE A 80 7.41 11.05 -4.72
CA ILE A 80 7.22 10.76 -6.14
C ILE A 80 7.38 12.02 -6.97
N ASP A 81 6.79 13.16 -6.58
CA ASP A 81 6.99 14.43 -7.30
C ASP A 81 8.47 14.82 -7.43
N ILE A 82 9.25 14.66 -6.35
CA ILE A 82 10.70 14.86 -6.36
C ILE A 82 11.40 13.91 -7.34
N LEU A 83 11.08 12.61 -7.29
CA LEU A 83 11.72 11.60 -8.15
C LEU A 83 11.33 11.75 -9.64
N LEU A 84 10.17 12.33 -9.91
CA LEU A 84 9.71 12.61 -11.27
C LEU A 84 10.40 13.84 -11.88
N ASN A 85 11.12 14.64 -11.09
CA ASN A 85 11.88 15.79 -11.58
C ASN A 85 13.03 15.36 -12.51
N ARG A 86 12.79 15.44 -13.82
CA ARG A 86 13.75 15.08 -14.86
C ARG A 86 15.05 15.90 -14.85
N ARG A 87 15.09 17.07 -14.21
CA ARG A 87 16.35 17.84 -14.06
C ARG A 87 17.28 17.20 -13.04
N ALA A 88 16.72 16.58 -12.00
CA ALA A 88 17.48 15.89 -10.95
C ALA A 88 17.68 14.40 -11.26
N PHE A 89 16.72 13.78 -11.96
CA PHE A 89 16.65 12.34 -12.22
C PHE A 89 16.45 12.05 -13.71
N ALA A 90 17.34 12.60 -14.55
CA ALA A 90 17.20 12.59 -16.01
C ALA A 90 17.17 11.17 -16.61
N SER A 91 17.96 10.26 -16.06
CA SER A 91 18.10 8.88 -16.56
C SER A 91 17.17 7.88 -15.88
N VAL A 92 16.31 8.32 -14.95
CA VAL A 92 15.38 7.40 -14.27
C VAL A 92 14.31 6.96 -15.25
N GLU A 93 14.31 5.66 -15.53
CA GLU A 93 13.37 4.95 -16.39
C GLU A 93 12.35 4.15 -15.58
N ARG A 94 12.66 3.85 -14.32
CA ARG A 94 11.81 3.02 -13.47
C ARG A 94 11.85 3.46 -12.01
N ILE A 95 10.68 3.56 -11.41
CA ILE A 95 10.47 3.84 -9.99
C ILE A 95 9.59 2.73 -9.43
N THR A 96 10.17 1.89 -8.57
CA THR A 96 9.48 0.82 -7.88
C THR A 96 9.07 1.30 -6.49
N ILE A 97 7.79 1.18 -6.15
CA ILE A 97 7.34 1.34 -4.76
C ILE A 97 6.94 -0.03 -4.24
N ALA A 98 7.74 -0.57 -3.32
CA ALA A 98 7.57 -1.92 -2.83
C ALA A 98 7.21 -1.93 -1.34
N GLY A 99 6.35 -2.85 -0.93
CA GLY A 99 5.97 -3.00 0.47
C GLY A 99 5.65 -4.44 0.82
N HIS A 100 6.09 -4.88 2.00
CA HIS A 100 5.75 -6.18 2.58
C HIS A 100 4.86 -6.01 3.81
N SER A 101 3.91 -6.92 4.04
CA SER A 101 3.03 -6.89 5.22
C SER A 101 2.29 -5.55 5.32
N ALA A 102 2.37 -4.82 6.44
CA ALA A 102 1.86 -3.47 6.60
C ALA A 102 2.25 -2.52 5.45
N GLY A 103 3.49 -2.59 4.97
CA GLY A 103 3.96 -1.83 3.82
C GLY A 103 3.27 -2.23 2.52
N GLY A 104 3.00 -3.53 2.32
CA GLY A 104 2.23 -3.99 1.17
C GLY A 104 0.82 -3.39 1.18
N GLN A 105 0.22 -3.28 2.36
CA GLN A 105 -1.08 -2.65 2.48
C GLN A 105 -1.00 -1.15 2.17
N PHE A 106 0.04 -0.45 2.64
CA PHE A 106 0.29 0.95 2.32
C PHE A 106 0.40 1.19 0.81
N VAL A 107 1.26 0.44 0.10
CA VAL A 107 1.44 0.59 -1.35
C VAL A 107 0.13 0.34 -2.08
N GLN A 108 -0.61 -0.71 -1.70
CA GLN A 108 -1.89 -1.04 -2.34
C GLN A 108 -2.91 0.09 -2.17
N ARG A 109 -3.08 0.57 -0.93
CA ARG A 109 -4.05 1.60 -0.57
C ARG A 109 -3.70 2.97 -1.14
N TRP A 110 -2.43 3.37 -1.07
CA TRP A 110 -1.95 4.60 -1.68
C TRP A 110 -2.15 4.56 -3.20
N SER A 111 -1.84 3.44 -3.86
CA SER A 111 -1.97 3.30 -5.31
C SER A 111 -3.41 3.43 -5.79
N LEU A 112 -4.40 3.03 -4.98
CA LEU A 112 -5.83 3.26 -5.29
C LEU A 112 -6.14 4.76 -5.41
N LEU A 113 -5.59 5.58 -4.52
CA LEU A 113 -6.08 6.95 -4.28
C LEU A 113 -5.21 8.03 -4.93
N THR A 114 -3.90 7.82 -4.99
CA THR A 114 -2.94 8.82 -5.43
C THR A 114 -3.27 9.35 -6.82
N ARG A 115 -3.10 10.66 -7.01
CA ARG A 115 -3.20 11.33 -8.32
C ARG A 115 -1.89 11.28 -9.09
N MET A 116 -0.80 10.89 -8.45
CA MET A 116 0.51 10.83 -9.09
C MET A 116 0.46 9.76 -10.19
N TRP A 117 0.87 10.16 -11.40
CA TRP A 117 0.88 9.31 -12.58
C TRP A 117 2.14 9.56 -13.39
N ASP A 118 2.88 8.49 -13.66
CA ASP A 118 3.98 8.44 -14.61
C ASP A 118 4.21 6.97 -14.98
N ASP A 119 4.47 6.67 -16.24
CA ASP A 119 4.60 5.29 -16.72
C ASP A 119 5.87 4.58 -16.19
N ARG A 120 6.81 5.34 -15.61
CA ARG A 120 7.99 4.79 -14.92
C ARG A 120 7.63 4.17 -13.58
N PHE A 121 6.49 4.55 -12.99
CA PHE A 121 6.08 4.11 -11.67
C PHE A 121 5.32 2.77 -11.71
N HIS A 122 5.70 1.84 -10.83
CA HIS A 122 4.92 0.63 -10.55
C HIS A 122 4.98 0.23 -9.07
N GLY A 123 3.92 -0.46 -8.61
CA GLY A 123 3.79 -0.92 -7.24
C GLY A 123 4.08 -2.41 -7.08
N VAL A 124 4.79 -2.79 -6.01
CA VAL A 124 5.00 -4.18 -5.59
C VAL A 124 4.40 -4.38 -4.19
N VAL A 125 3.30 -5.14 -4.14
CA VAL A 125 2.49 -5.39 -2.94
C VAL A 125 2.73 -6.83 -2.50
N ALA A 126 3.52 -7.04 -1.45
CA ALA A 126 3.88 -8.37 -0.95
C ALA A 126 3.21 -8.70 0.38
N ASN A 127 2.53 -9.86 0.45
CA ASN A 127 1.94 -10.40 1.67
C ASN A 127 1.18 -9.39 2.57
N PRO A 128 0.35 -8.47 2.04
CA PRO A 128 -0.44 -7.61 2.92
C PRO A 128 -1.44 -8.46 3.72
N SER A 129 -1.71 -8.08 4.97
CA SER A 129 -2.73 -8.74 5.77
C SER A 129 -4.13 -8.43 5.27
N SER A 130 -4.40 -7.25 4.70
CA SER A 130 -5.70 -6.89 4.14
C SER A 130 -5.56 -5.95 2.95
N TYR A 131 -6.66 -5.77 2.22
CA TYR A 131 -6.77 -4.96 1.01
C TYR A 131 -7.99 -4.04 1.08
N ALA A 132 -7.92 -2.88 0.43
CA ALA A 132 -9.09 -2.06 0.12
C ALA A 132 -9.72 -2.51 -1.21
N PHE A 133 -10.96 -2.99 -1.17
CA PHE A 133 -11.70 -3.50 -2.33
C PHE A 133 -12.39 -2.37 -3.11
N LEU A 134 -12.39 -2.48 -4.45
CA LEU A 134 -13.12 -1.58 -5.37
C LEU A 134 -14.57 -2.04 -5.63
N THR A 135 -15.09 -2.96 -4.82
CA THR A 135 -16.43 -3.52 -4.94
C THR A 135 -17.00 -3.86 -3.55
N PRO A 136 -18.31 -3.69 -3.31
CA PRO A 136 -18.95 -4.17 -2.09
C PRO A 136 -19.12 -5.69 -2.05
N LEU A 137 -18.88 -6.41 -3.15
CA LEU A 137 -19.04 -7.86 -3.17
C LEU A 137 -17.93 -8.55 -2.38
N ARG A 138 -18.27 -9.65 -1.70
CA ARG A 138 -17.31 -10.54 -1.03
C ARG A 138 -17.56 -11.98 -1.48
N SER A 139 -16.48 -12.76 -1.61
CA SER A 139 -16.56 -14.18 -1.93
C SER A 139 -17.01 -14.97 -0.69
N ILE A 140 -18.24 -15.45 -0.72
CA ILE A 140 -18.87 -16.27 0.34
C ILE A 140 -19.26 -17.60 -0.30
N HIS A 141 -18.70 -18.70 0.22
CA HIS A 141 -18.89 -20.04 -0.35
C HIS A 141 -18.64 -20.11 -1.86
N GLY A 142 -17.60 -19.40 -2.33
CA GLY A 142 -17.20 -19.37 -3.74
C GLY A 142 -18.06 -18.48 -4.64
N LYS A 143 -19.06 -17.77 -4.11
CA LYS A 143 -19.91 -16.84 -4.86
C LYS A 143 -19.68 -15.40 -4.43
N TRP A 144 -19.56 -14.50 -5.41
CA TRP A 144 -19.49 -13.07 -5.19
C TRP A 144 -20.88 -12.50 -4.98
N GLN A 145 -21.12 -11.97 -3.79
CA GLN A 145 -22.41 -11.42 -3.41
C GLN A 145 -22.24 -10.29 -2.39
N LEU A 146 -23.29 -9.47 -2.24
CA LEU A 146 -23.38 -8.56 -1.11
C LEU A 146 -23.50 -9.40 0.17
N PRO A 147 -22.57 -9.27 1.14
CA PRO A 147 -22.63 -10.05 2.36
C PRO A 147 -23.77 -9.59 3.25
N SER A 148 -24.57 -10.54 3.74
CA SER A 148 -25.37 -10.33 4.95
C SER A 148 -24.45 -10.52 6.16
N THR A 149 -24.00 -9.41 6.76
CA THR A 149 -22.96 -9.43 7.81
C THR A 149 -23.22 -8.37 8.87
N ARG A 150 -22.74 -8.63 10.09
CA ARG A 150 -22.65 -7.63 11.17
C ARG A 150 -21.37 -6.78 11.08
N CYS A 151 -20.48 -7.08 10.13
CA CYS A 151 -19.28 -6.27 9.87
C CYS A 151 -19.67 -4.97 9.14
N ASN A 152 -20.38 -4.06 9.79
CA ASN A 152 -21.04 -2.93 9.12
C ASN A 152 -20.10 -1.97 8.36
N GLN A 153 -18.79 -2.00 8.65
CA GLN A 153 -17.80 -1.14 8.01
C GLN A 153 -16.95 -1.85 6.93
N TYR A 154 -17.30 -3.08 6.54
CA TYR A 154 -16.44 -3.94 5.70
C TYR A 154 -16.12 -3.36 4.31
N ASN A 155 -16.90 -2.38 3.85
CA ASN A 155 -16.71 -1.73 2.56
C ASN A 155 -16.30 -0.26 2.66
N GLN A 156 -16.24 0.29 3.87
CA GLN A 156 -15.68 1.60 4.15
C GLN A 156 -14.15 1.48 4.22
N TRP A 157 -13.47 2.62 4.24
CA TRP A 157 -12.04 2.63 4.50
C TRP A 157 -11.75 1.91 5.81
N GLU A 158 -10.75 1.03 5.91
CA GLU A 158 -9.65 0.72 4.98
C GLU A 158 -9.84 -0.57 4.15
N TRP A 159 -11.02 -1.17 4.21
CA TRP A 159 -11.34 -2.48 3.58
C TRP A 159 -12.09 -2.34 2.26
N GLY A 160 -12.61 -1.14 1.97
CA GLY A 160 -13.20 -0.76 0.72
C GLY A 160 -13.15 0.75 0.52
N VAL A 161 -13.91 1.21 -0.47
CA VAL A 161 -13.92 2.62 -0.92
C VAL A 161 -15.30 3.27 -0.80
N ALA A 162 -16.22 2.65 -0.05
CA ALA A 162 -17.48 3.31 0.28
C ALA A 162 -17.21 4.52 1.17
N VAL A 163 -17.88 5.62 0.83
CA VAL A 163 -17.88 6.84 1.62
C VAL A 163 -18.50 6.61 3.01
N GLY A 164 -17.94 7.25 4.02
CA GLY A 164 -18.36 7.17 5.42
C GLY A 164 -17.53 6.18 6.23
N GLY A 165 -18.00 5.84 7.43
CA GLY A 165 -17.26 5.04 8.39
C GLY A 165 -17.22 5.71 9.76
N ASN A 166 -16.63 5.02 10.74
CA ASN A 166 -16.53 5.51 12.11
C ASN A 166 -15.26 6.36 12.36
N TYR A 167 -14.37 6.45 11.37
CA TYR A 167 -13.18 7.28 11.44
C TYR A 167 -12.96 7.99 10.10
N THR A 168 -12.36 9.16 10.17
CA THR A 168 -12.06 10.02 9.01
C THR A 168 -10.56 10.00 8.75
N VAL A 169 -10.19 10.04 7.48
CA VAL A 169 -8.81 10.18 7.03
C VAL A 169 -8.82 11.27 5.97
N PRO A 170 -8.42 12.53 6.29
CA PRO A 170 -8.66 13.68 5.42
C PRO A 170 -8.19 13.52 3.97
N TYR A 171 -7.03 12.89 3.76
CA TYR A 171 -6.53 12.57 2.41
C TYR A 171 -7.50 11.65 1.66
N VAL A 172 -7.93 10.56 2.31
CA VAL A 172 -8.80 9.53 1.74
C VAL A 172 -10.19 10.10 1.50
N ASP A 173 -10.79 10.73 2.51
CA ASP A 173 -12.11 11.34 2.43
C ASP A 173 -12.16 12.41 1.33
N GLY A 174 -11.10 13.21 1.23
CA GLY A 174 -10.95 14.18 0.16
C GLY A 174 -10.91 13.55 -1.24
N VAL A 175 -10.41 12.33 -1.40
CA VAL A 175 -10.43 11.60 -2.67
C VAL A 175 -11.78 10.94 -2.91
N LEU A 176 -12.29 10.17 -1.94
CA LEU A 176 -13.52 9.38 -2.07
C LEU A 176 -14.80 10.22 -2.15
N HIS A 177 -14.83 11.43 -1.56
CA HIS A 177 -15.95 12.36 -1.73
C HIS A 177 -15.98 13.05 -3.10
N ARG A 178 -14.85 13.13 -3.80
CA ARG A 178 -14.74 13.86 -5.08
C ARG A 178 -14.77 12.97 -6.31
N LEU A 179 -14.46 11.69 -6.17
CA LEU A 179 -14.38 10.75 -7.28
C LEU A 179 -15.45 9.69 -7.17
N ASP A 180 -16.17 9.46 -8.27
CA ASP A 180 -17.00 8.27 -8.39
C ASP A 180 -16.14 7.00 -8.51
N LEU A 181 -16.78 5.87 -8.20
CA LEU A 181 -16.13 4.56 -8.20
C LEU A 181 -15.59 4.17 -9.58
N SER A 182 -16.29 4.53 -10.67
CA SER A 182 -15.85 4.24 -12.04
C SER A 182 -14.55 4.95 -12.40
N THR A 183 -14.40 6.21 -12.01
CA THR A 183 -13.20 7.02 -12.23
C THR A 183 -12.04 6.47 -11.40
N LEU A 184 -12.31 6.05 -10.17
CA LEU A 184 -11.33 5.42 -9.30
C LEU A 184 -10.83 4.10 -9.90
N ILE A 185 -11.74 3.22 -10.33
CA ILE A 185 -11.43 1.95 -11.01
C ILE A 185 -10.62 2.22 -12.28
N HIS A 186 -11.03 3.17 -13.12
CA HIS A 186 -10.36 3.48 -14.37
C HIS A 186 -8.93 3.98 -14.14
N ARG A 187 -8.72 4.88 -13.18
CA ARG A 187 -7.38 5.39 -12.83
C ARG A 187 -6.51 4.28 -12.25
N PHE A 188 -7.06 3.49 -11.35
CA PHE A 188 -6.31 2.41 -10.72
C PHE A 188 -5.94 1.32 -11.72
N GLY A 189 -6.87 0.91 -12.56
CA GLY A 189 -6.70 -0.18 -13.52
C GLY A 189 -5.71 0.08 -14.65
N LYS A 190 -5.19 1.31 -14.77
CA LYS A 190 -4.07 1.60 -15.67
C LYS A 190 -2.71 1.39 -15.00
N ARG A 191 -2.65 1.39 -13.65
CA ARG A 191 -1.38 1.33 -12.92
C ARG A 191 -0.73 -0.03 -13.08
N SER A 192 0.59 -0.05 -13.26
CA SER A 192 1.36 -1.28 -13.21
C SER A 192 1.51 -1.72 -11.75
N MET A 193 0.90 -2.85 -11.39
CA MET A 193 0.87 -3.37 -10.03
C MET A 193 1.22 -4.85 -10.00
N TYR A 194 2.09 -5.24 -9.07
CA TYR A 194 2.47 -6.62 -8.81
C TYR A 194 2.03 -7.04 -7.42
N TYR A 195 1.13 -8.01 -7.34
CA TYR A 195 0.64 -8.58 -6.10
C TYR A 195 1.35 -9.89 -5.82
N MET A 196 2.36 -9.82 -4.97
CA MET A 196 3.15 -10.97 -4.55
C MET A 196 2.55 -11.62 -3.31
N VAL A 197 2.51 -12.94 -3.30
CA VAL A 197 2.15 -13.70 -2.11
C VAL A 197 2.97 -14.99 -1.98
N GLY A 198 3.47 -15.24 -0.77
CA GLY A 198 4.19 -16.47 -0.45
C GLY A 198 3.22 -17.65 -0.36
N SER A 199 3.56 -18.79 -0.99
CA SER A 199 2.69 -19.98 -0.99
C SER A 199 2.49 -20.62 0.37
N GLN A 200 3.30 -20.24 1.37
CA GLN A 200 3.21 -20.70 2.75
C GLN A 200 2.73 -19.61 3.72
N ASP A 201 2.31 -18.42 3.24
CA ASP A 201 1.66 -17.39 4.08
C ASP A 201 0.19 -17.73 4.33
N VAL A 202 -0.01 -18.93 4.89
CA VAL A 202 -1.30 -19.60 5.09
C VAL A 202 -1.73 -19.66 6.56
N CYS A 203 -0.92 -19.08 7.46
CA CYS A 203 -1.19 -19.07 8.89
C CYS A 203 -2.49 -18.30 9.18
N THR A 204 -3.35 -18.88 10.03
CA THR A 204 -4.68 -18.32 10.35
C THR A 204 -4.79 -17.81 11.78
N VAL A 205 -3.75 -17.95 12.60
CA VAL A 205 -3.80 -17.46 13.99
C VAL A 205 -3.61 -15.94 14.02
N PRO A 206 -4.45 -15.18 14.76
CA PRO A 206 -4.23 -13.74 14.92
C PRO A 206 -2.95 -13.43 15.72
N GLY A 207 -2.22 -12.37 15.34
CA GLY A 207 -1.13 -11.80 16.14
C GLY A 207 -0.01 -12.76 16.59
N ASN A 208 0.76 -12.32 17.58
CA ASN A 208 1.91 -13.04 18.20
C ASN A 208 1.49 -14.28 19.01
N SER A 209 0.43 -14.97 18.59
CA SER A 209 -0.05 -16.20 19.22
C SER A 209 1.03 -17.26 19.19
N LYS A 210 1.38 -17.80 20.37
CA LYS A 210 2.28 -18.95 20.49
C LYS A 210 1.52 -20.20 20.03
N GLY A 211 1.84 -20.70 18.84
CA GLY A 211 1.25 -21.89 18.23
C GLY A 211 2.11 -22.41 17.09
N TRP A 212 1.63 -23.44 16.37
CA TRP A 212 2.39 -24.07 15.26
C TRP A 212 2.77 -23.13 14.12
N CYS A 213 2.19 -21.93 14.06
CA CYS A 213 2.55 -20.88 13.12
C CYS A 213 2.48 -19.50 13.82
N SER A 214 3.46 -18.64 13.57
CA SER A 214 3.44 -17.22 13.94
C SER A 214 2.93 -16.44 12.73
N SER A 215 1.82 -15.69 12.88
CA SER A 215 1.24 -14.97 11.74
C SER A 215 1.89 -13.62 11.48
N HIS A 216 2.78 -13.16 12.38
CA HIS A 216 3.46 -11.87 12.29
C HIS A 216 2.49 -10.71 12.02
N GLY A 217 1.44 -10.62 12.85
CA GLY A 217 0.47 -9.52 12.77
C GLY A 217 -0.60 -9.70 11.68
N LEU A 218 -1.18 -10.90 11.54
CA LEU A 218 -2.38 -11.05 10.70
C LEU A 218 -3.58 -10.32 11.34
N GLU A 219 -4.11 -9.33 10.61
CA GLU A 219 -5.30 -8.57 11.01
C GLU A 219 -6.53 -9.46 11.11
N SER A 220 -7.30 -9.28 12.19
CA SER A 220 -8.32 -10.23 12.63
C SER A 220 -9.67 -9.60 12.97
N THR A 221 -9.92 -8.35 12.58
CA THR A 221 -11.24 -7.74 12.75
C THR A 221 -12.29 -8.50 11.93
N CYS A 222 -13.58 -8.24 12.20
CA CYS A 222 -14.69 -8.78 11.42
C CYS A 222 -14.50 -8.51 9.92
N MET A 223 -14.10 -7.28 9.59
CA MET A 223 -13.93 -6.77 8.23
C MET A 223 -12.75 -7.45 7.52
N ASP A 224 -11.65 -7.69 8.24
CA ASP A 224 -10.48 -8.42 7.71
C ASP A 224 -10.84 -9.86 7.33
N ARG A 225 -11.59 -10.54 8.20
CA ARG A 225 -11.97 -11.94 8.01
C ARG A 225 -12.90 -12.15 6.81
N MET A 226 -13.63 -11.12 6.40
CA MET A 226 -14.44 -11.15 5.17
C MET A 226 -13.58 -11.33 3.91
N GLN A 227 -12.29 -10.98 3.98
CA GLN A 227 -11.38 -11.07 2.85
C GLN A 227 -10.76 -12.47 2.71
N GLY A 228 -10.80 -13.32 3.74
CA GLY A 228 -10.16 -14.64 3.74
C GLY A 228 -9.49 -14.97 5.07
N ARG A 229 -9.12 -16.25 5.26
CA ARG A 229 -8.60 -16.76 6.54
C ARG A 229 -7.12 -16.44 6.77
N ASN A 230 -6.36 -16.24 5.70
CA ASN A 230 -4.92 -15.97 5.72
C ASN A 230 -4.53 -15.09 4.52
N ARG A 231 -3.27 -14.64 4.47
CA ARG A 231 -2.82 -13.70 3.43
C ARG A 231 -2.86 -14.30 2.03
N TRP A 232 -2.55 -15.59 1.91
CA TRP A 232 -2.70 -16.34 0.65
C TRP A 232 -4.13 -16.26 0.08
N GLU A 233 -5.13 -16.59 0.90
CA GLU A 233 -6.54 -16.57 0.51
C GLU A 233 -7.02 -15.14 0.23
N ARG A 234 -6.62 -14.17 1.07
CA ARG A 234 -6.96 -12.75 0.90
C ARG A 234 -6.40 -12.19 -0.41
N ASN A 235 -5.15 -12.52 -0.75
CA ASN A 235 -4.54 -12.15 -2.02
C ASN A 235 -5.33 -12.73 -3.22
N SER A 236 -5.65 -14.02 -3.18
CA SER A 236 -6.40 -14.66 -4.27
C SER A 236 -7.76 -13.99 -4.48
N ARG A 237 -8.51 -13.78 -3.39
CA ARG A 237 -9.83 -13.14 -3.44
C ARG A 237 -9.75 -11.67 -3.88
N TYR A 238 -8.72 -10.94 -3.46
CA TYR A 238 -8.51 -9.57 -3.92
C TYR A 238 -8.24 -9.51 -5.44
N MET A 239 -7.38 -10.38 -5.95
CA MET A 239 -7.11 -10.46 -7.39
C MET A 239 -8.35 -10.83 -8.20
N ASP A 240 -9.17 -11.75 -7.70
CA ASP A 240 -10.46 -12.07 -8.32
C ASP A 240 -11.42 -10.87 -8.28
N SER A 241 -11.41 -10.09 -7.19
CA SER A 241 -12.24 -8.89 -7.08
C SER A 241 -11.87 -7.80 -8.08
N LEU A 242 -10.59 -7.67 -8.44
CA LEU A 242 -10.13 -6.75 -9.48
C LEU A 242 -10.70 -7.14 -10.85
N ARG A 243 -10.69 -8.43 -11.16
CA ARG A 243 -11.26 -8.94 -12.42
C ARG A 243 -12.76 -8.64 -12.53
N LEU A 244 -13.50 -8.71 -11.42
CA LEU A 244 -14.93 -8.38 -11.41
C LEU A 244 -15.23 -6.94 -11.80
N VAL A 245 -14.32 -6.02 -11.49
CA VAL A 245 -14.47 -4.59 -11.80
C VAL A 245 -13.72 -4.18 -13.08
N GLY A 246 -13.26 -5.16 -13.88
CA GLY A 246 -12.58 -4.91 -15.15
C GLY A 246 -11.10 -4.51 -15.02
N VAL A 247 -10.47 -4.73 -13.86
CA VAL A 247 -9.03 -4.49 -13.65
C VAL A 247 -8.26 -5.80 -13.77
N GLY A 248 -7.31 -5.88 -14.71
CA GLY A 248 -6.51 -7.09 -14.89
C GLY A 248 -5.25 -6.97 -15.76
N GLU A 249 -5.28 -6.18 -16.83
CA GLU A 249 -4.18 -6.14 -17.81
C GLU A 249 -2.84 -5.67 -17.21
N THR A 250 -2.88 -4.68 -16.31
CA THR A 250 -1.69 -4.11 -15.68
C THR A 250 -1.50 -4.58 -14.22
N HIS A 251 -2.34 -5.49 -13.74
CA HIS A 251 -2.33 -6.00 -12.36
C HIS A 251 -1.96 -7.48 -12.33
N ASN A 252 -0.72 -7.77 -11.99
CA ASN A 252 -0.13 -9.10 -12.06
C ASN A 252 -0.11 -9.79 -10.70
N ARG A 253 -0.62 -11.02 -10.62
CA ARG A 253 -0.48 -11.87 -9.42
C ARG A 253 0.78 -12.73 -9.53
N ILE A 254 1.62 -12.71 -8.51
CA ILE A 254 2.86 -13.46 -8.44
C ILE A 254 2.87 -14.34 -7.17
N VAL A 255 3.11 -15.64 -7.36
CA VAL A 255 3.26 -16.60 -6.26
C VAL A 255 4.74 -16.90 -6.04
N VAL A 256 5.20 -16.76 -4.80
CA VAL A 256 6.55 -17.17 -4.40
C VAL A 256 6.49 -18.54 -3.73
N PRO A 257 7.00 -19.60 -4.37
CA PRO A 257 6.89 -20.97 -3.86
C PRO A 257 7.74 -21.16 -2.59
N GLY A 258 7.17 -21.84 -1.60
CA GLY A 258 7.88 -22.24 -0.38
C GLY A 258 8.14 -21.10 0.63
N VAL A 259 7.64 -19.89 0.36
CA VAL A 259 7.88 -18.72 1.22
C VAL A 259 6.65 -18.37 2.04
N GLY A 260 6.85 -18.08 3.33
CA GLY A 260 5.83 -17.60 4.26
C GLY A 260 5.78 -16.08 4.37
N HIS A 261 5.59 -15.57 5.59
CA HIS A 261 5.50 -14.14 5.87
C HIS A 261 6.87 -13.48 6.09
N ASP A 262 7.78 -13.63 5.13
CA ASP A 262 9.17 -13.18 5.26
C ASP A 262 9.56 -12.23 4.13
N HIS A 263 9.85 -10.97 4.47
CA HIS A 263 10.19 -9.94 3.47
C HIS A 263 11.50 -10.24 2.71
N SER A 264 12.48 -10.82 3.40
CA SER A 264 13.80 -11.11 2.83
C SER A 264 13.69 -12.21 1.79
N LEU A 265 12.98 -13.30 2.11
CA LEU A 265 12.72 -14.39 1.16
C LEU A 265 11.81 -13.95 0.02
N MET A 266 10.80 -13.10 0.29
CA MET A 266 9.90 -12.58 -0.74
C MET A 266 10.66 -11.73 -1.77
N PHE A 267 11.39 -10.71 -1.34
CA PHE A 267 12.04 -9.76 -2.25
C PHE A 267 13.33 -10.28 -2.89
N ASN A 268 14.07 -11.17 -2.22
CA ASN A 268 15.26 -11.81 -2.81
C ASN A 268 14.94 -13.06 -3.64
N SER A 269 13.68 -13.52 -3.68
CA SER A 269 13.28 -14.58 -4.59
C SER A 269 13.44 -14.16 -6.06
N LYS A 270 13.55 -15.13 -6.97
CA LYS A 270 13.55 -14.87 -8.43
C LYS A 270 12.36 -14.00 -8.85
N GLN A 271 11.19 -14.28 -8.27
CA GLN A 271 9.94 -13.56 -8.50
C GLN A 271 9.99 -12.13 -7.96
N GLY A 272 10.56 -11.92 -6.76
CA GLY A 272 10.70 -10.61 -6.14
C GLY A 272 11.65 -9.71 -6.90
N ILE A 273 12.82 -10.23 -7.26
CA ILE A 273 13.78 -9.51 -8.10
C ILE A 273 13.15 -9.16 -9.46
N ALA A 274 12.41 -10.09 -10.08
CA ALA A 274 11.70 -9.80 -11.33
C ALA A 274 10.58 -8.75 -11.15
N ALA A 275 9.85 -8.74 -10.05
CA ALA A 275 8.81 -7.74 -9.80
C ALA A 275 9.40 -6.35 -9.53
N ILE A 276 10.56 -6.27 -8.86
CA ILE A 276 11.22 -5.01 -8.51
C ILE A 276 12.00 -4.42 -9.69
N TYR A 277 12.75 -5.25 -10.40
CA TYR A 277 13.72 -4.83 -11.43
C TYR A 277 13.32 -5.22 -12.85
N GLY A 278 12.36 -6.14 -13.02
CA GLY A 278 12.01 -6.68 -14.33
C GLY A 278 11.54 -5.60 -15.29
N SER A 279 12.11 -5.63 -16.49
CA SER A 279 11.72 -4.78 -17.60
C SER A 279 10.35 -5.22 -18.13
N HIS A 280 9.31 -4.43 -17.89
CA HIS A 280 8.15 -4.48 -18.76
C HIS A 280 8.55 -3.88 -20.11
N VAL A 281 8.55 -4.72 -21.14
CA VAL A 281 8.44 -4.27 -22.53
C VAL A 281 7.13 -3.47 -22.60
N VAL A 282 7.23 -2.17 -22.90
CA VAL A 282 6.08 -1.39 -23.31
C VAL A 282 5.54 -2.07 -24.56
N ALA A 283 4.40 -2.74 -24.45
CA ALA A 283 3.69 -3.23 -25.63
C ALA A 283 3.26 -1.99 -26.43
N GLY A 284 4.03 -1.63 -27.46
CA GLY A 284 3.71 -0.46 -28.29
C GLY A 284 4.83 0.20 -29.09
N ALA A 285 5.92 -0.50 -29.39
CA ALA A 285 6.90 -0.03 -30.39
C ALA A 285 7.25 -1.18 -31.35
N MET A 286 6.33 -1.44 -32.28
CA MET A 286 6.63 -1.95 -33.63
C MET A 286 5.87 -1.09 -34.62
#